data_AF-A0A7X2SYZ7-F1
#
_entry.id   AF-A0A7X2SYZ7-F1
#
_cell.length_a   1.000
_cell.length_b   1.000
_cell.length_c   1.000
_cell.angle_alpha   90.00
_cell.angle_beta   90.00
_cell.angle_gamma   90.00
#
_symmetry.space_group_name_H-M   'P 1'
#
loop_
_entity.id
_entity.type
_entity.pdbx_description
1 polymer ?
#
loop_
_entity_poly.entity_id
_entity_poly.type
_entity_poly.pdbx_seq_one_letter_code
_entity_poly.pdbx_strand_id
1 'polypeptide(L)'
;VSGVTDARVLFSSEKLVVNADQDVQNAIEQAVKKAGFQLATPSATSATSPATPGWQHNRMLILLALLVLASSILSQFAPTWGDRLFVLTTLVGLVPVARGAWQRLRSGSPFTIETLMTLASA
;
A
#
# COMPACT_ATOMS: atom_id res chain seq x y z
N VAL A 1 6.61 20.59 -1.06
CA VAL A 1 8.08 20.67 -1.19
C VAL A 1 8.40 22.13 -1.41
N SER A 2 9.25 22.74 -0.57
CA SER A 2 9.64 24.15 -0.71
C SER A 2 10.48 24.35 -1.98
N GLY A 3 10.26 25.43 -2.72
CA GLY A 3 10.97 25.70 -3.98
C GLY A 3 10.32 25.11 -5.24
N VAL A 4 9.18 24.41 -5.11
CA VAL A 4 8.34 24.02 -6.25
C VAL A 4 7.37 25.14 -6.58
N THR A 5 7.44 25.64 -7.80
CA THR A 5 6.59 26.73 -8.31
C THR A 5 5.33 26.18 -8.97
N ASP A 6 5.46 25.09 -9.74
CA ASP A 6 4.34 24.39 -10.39
C ASP A 6 4.58 22.88 -10.44
N ALA A 7 3.52 22.08 -10.32
CA ALA A 7 3.60 20.63 -10.45
C ALA A 7 2.32 20.07 -11.07
N ARG A 8 2.46 19.26 -12.12
CA ARG A 8 1.33 18.62 -12.81
C ARG A 8 1.63 17.21 -13.27
N VAL A 9 0.60 16.38 -13.27
CA VAL A 9 0.64 15.01 -13.79
C VAL A 9 0.03 14.98 -15.19
N LEU A 10 0.80 14.49 -16.16
CA LEU A 10 0.35 14.22 -17.52
C LEU A 10 -0.16 12.78 -17.61
N PHE A 11 -1.43 12.55 -17.30
CA PHE A 11 -2.01 11.20 -17.25
C PHE A 11 -1.87 10.41 -18.56
N SER A 12 -1.95 11.07 -19.72
CA SER A 12 -1.79 10.40 -21.03
C SER A 12 -0.40 9.79 -21.24
N SER A 13 0.62 10.26 -20.51
CA SER A 13 2.00 9.77 -20.63
C SER A 13 2.60 9.31 -19.30
N GLU A 14 1.80 9.29 -18.23
CA GLU A 14 2.21 8.95 -16.85
C GLU A 14 3.43 9.75 -16.35
N LYS A 15 3.61 10.98 -16.85
CA LYS A 15 4.75 11.85 -16.47
C LYS A 15 4.36 12.87 -15.41
N LEU A 16 5.21 13.01 -14.39
CA LEU A 16 5.17 14.12 -13.45
C LEU A 16 6.10 15.23 -13.97
N VAL A 17 5.54 16.41 -14.26
CA VAL A 17 6.30 17.60 -14.64
C VAL A 17 6.31 18.55 -13.46
N VAL A 18 7.50 18.95 -13.01
CA VAL A 18 7.69 19.87 -11.88
C VAL A 18 8.59 21.01 -12.31
N ASN A 19 8.16 22.24 -12.06
CA ASN A 19 8.98 23.43 -12.20
C ASN A 19 9.41 23.90 -10.80
N ALA A 20 10.70 24.15 -10.63
CA ALA A 20 11.28 24.50 -9.34
C ALA A 20 12.43 25.49 -9.49
N ASP A 21 12.53 26.41 -8.53
CA ASP A 21 13.57 27.44 -8.51
C ASP A 21 14.91 26.93 -7.95
N GLN A 22 14.92 25.72 -7.37
CA GLN A 22 16.07 25.07 -6.74
C GLN A 22 16.09 23.58 -7.08
N ASP A 23 17.25 22.92 -6.89
CA ASP A 23 17.33 21.48 -7.00
C ASP A 23 16.60 20.81 -5.82
N VAL A 24 15.40 20.31 -6.09
CA VAL A 24 14.49 19.67 -5.13
C VAL A 24 14.15 18.23 -5.52
N GLN A 25 14.91 17.62 -6.44
CA GLN A 25 14.60 16.31 -7.01
C GLN A 25 14.41 15.23 -5.92
N ASN A 26 15.37 15.12 -5.00
CA ASN A 26 15.29 14.16 -3.89
C ASN A 26 14.06 14.37 -3.00
N ALA A 27 13.68 15.64 -2.74
CA ALA A 27 12.52 15.95 -1.93
C ALA A 27 11.21 15.60 -2.63
N ILE A 28 11.16 15.77 -3.97
CA ILE A 28 10.03 15.34 -4.80
C ILE A 28 9.95 13.81 -4.80
N GLU A 29 11.05 13.10 -5.04
CA GLU A 29 11.09 11.63 -5.03
C GLU A 29 10.59 11.06 -3.68
N GLN A 30 11.05 11.63 -2.56
CA GLN A 30 10.56 11.25 -1.24
C GLN A 30 9.08 11.56 -1.04
N ALA A 31 8.58 12.70 -1.55
CA ALA A 31 7.17 13.05 -1.44
C ALA A 31 6.28 12.10 -2.26
N VAL A 32 6.71 11.74 -3.47
CA VAL A 32 6.01 10.78 -4.34
C VAL A 32 6.02 9.38 -3.71
N LYS A 33 7.15 8.95 -3.12
CA LYS A 33 7.26 7.70 -2.38
C LYS A 33 6.35 7.67 -1.14
N LYS A 34 6.26 8.78 -0.40
CA LYS A 34 5.34 8.92 0.75
C LYS A 34 3.87 8.89 0.32
N ALA A 35 3.56 9.37 -0.88
CA ALA A 35 2.24 9.26 -1.48
C ALA A 35 1.93 7.84 -2.01
N GLY A 36 2.90 6.91 -1.96
CA GLY A 36 2.73 5.52 -2.36
C GLY A 36 3.01 5.25 -3.84
N PHE A 37 3.64 6.19 -4.55
CA PHE A 37 4.00 6.05 -5.96
C PHE A 37 5.52 5.92 -6.14
N GLN A 38 5.96 5.45 -7.31
CA GLN A 38 7.37 5.34 -7.67
C GLN A 38 7.62 6.09 -8.96
N LEU A 39 8.70 6.87 -9.02
CA LEU A 39 9.14 7.53 -10.25
C LEU A 39 10.09 6.59 -11.00
N ALA A 40 9.77 6.27 -12.24
CA ALA A 40 10.68 5.55 -13.11
C ALA A 40 11.75 6.52 -13.62
N THR A 41 13.01 6.30 -13.25
CA THR A 41 14.13 7.03 -13.84
C THR A 41 14.44 6.43 -15.21
N PRO A 42 14.47 7.22 -16.30
CA PRO A 42 14.72 6.70 -17.65
C PRO A 42 16.12 6.06 -17.82
N SER A 43 17.02 6.23 -16.83
CA SER A 43 18.38 5.66 -16.82
C SER A 43 18.56 4.47 -15.89
N ALA A 44 17.52 4.00 -15.18
CA ALA A 44 17.59 2.72 -14.50
C ALA A 44 17.35 1.60 -15.51
N THR A 45 18.40 1.25 -16.29
CA THR A 45 18.54 -0.11 -16.81
C THR A 45 18.23 -1.05 -15.65
N SER A 46 17.19 -1.87 -15.79
CA SER A 46 16.70 -2.80 -14.78
C SER A 46 17.85 -3.47 -14.04
N ALA A 47 18.27 -2.90 -12.92
CA ALA A 47 19.13 -3.58 -11.99
C ALA A 47 18.25 -4.70 -11.46
N THR A 48 18.53 -5.92 -11.90
CA THR A 48 17.94 -7.15 -11.38
C THR A 48 17.99 -7.04 -9.87
N SER A 49 16.87 -6.66 -9.26
CA SER A 49 16.76 -6.66 -7.81
C SER A 49 17.10 -8.08 -7.37
N PRO A 50 18.00 -8.27 -6.38
CA PRO A 50 18.31 -9.61 -5.91
C PRO A 50 16.99 -10.30 -5.59
N ALA A 51 16.79 -11.48 -6.16
CA ALA A 51 15.57 -12.25 -5.98
C ALA A 51 15.43 -12.54 -4.48
N THR A 52 14.71 -11.69 -3.76
CA THR A 52 14.34 -11.96 -2.38
C THR A 52 13.62 -13.30 -2.37
N PRO A 53 14.00 -14.25 -1.50
CA PRO A 53 13.34 -15.55 -1.43
C PRO A 53 11.83 -15.36 -1.36
N GLY A 54 11.06 -16.04 -2.22
CA GLY A 54 9.61 -15.81 -2.38
C GLY A 54 8.82 -15.90 -1.07
N TRP A 55 9.31 -16.67 -0.10
CA TRP A 55 8.75 -16.72 1.25
C TRP A 55 8.88 -15.40 2.02
N GLN A 56 10.01 -14.70 1.91
CA GLN A 56 10.24 -13.40 2.56
C GLN A 56 9.41 -12.27 1.96
N HIS A 57 9.15 -12.33 0.66
CA HIS A 57 8.27 -11.39 -0.03
C HIS A 57 6.80 -11.59 0.37
N ASN A 58 6.38 -12.86 0.54
CA ASN A 58 4.99 -13.21 0.78
C ASN A 58 4.65 -13.47 2.26
N ARG A 59 5.51 -13.08 3.21
CA ARG A 59 5.30 -13.37 4.65
C ARG A 59 3.94 -12.90 5.16
N MET A 60 3.50 -11.72 4.71
CA MET A 60 2.20 -11.17 5.10
C MET A 60 1.05 -12.03 4.59
N LEU A 61 1.08 -12.43 3.31
CA LEU A 61 0.07 -13.30 2.72
C LEU A 61 0.03 -14.67 3.40
N ILE A 62 1.19 -15.24 3.70
CA ILE A 62 1.31 -16.53 4.37
C ILE A 62 0.78 -16.45 5.80
N LEU A 63 1.10 -15.38 6.54
CA LEU A 63 0.55 -15.13 7.87
C LEU A 63 -0.97 -15.04 7.80
N LEU A 64 -1.51 -14.24 6.87
CA LEU A 64 -2.95 -14.06 6.70
C LEU A 64 -3.66 -15.39 6.40
N ALA A 65 -3.11 -16.19 5.48
CA ALA A 65 -3.63 -17.51 5.15
C ALA A 65 -3.63 -18.46 6.37
N LEU A 66 -2.54 -18.45 7.15
CA LEU A 66 -2.43 -19.22 8.40
C LEU A 66 -3.46 -18.77 9.44
N LEU A 67 -3.66 -17.46 9.60
CA LEU A 67 -4.62 -16.89 10.54
C LEU A 67 -6.05 -17.27 10.17
N VAL A 68 -6.41 -17.18 8.88
CA VAL A 68 -7.74 -17.59 8.37
C VAL A 68 -7.97 -19.09 8.57
N LEU A 69 -6.98 -19.93 8.24
CA LEU A 69 -7.04 -21.38 8.47
C LEU A 69 -7.20 -21.70 9.96
N ALA A 70 -6.39 -21.09 10.82
CA ALA A 70 -6.47 -21.30 12.26
C ALA A 70 -7.84 -20.88 12.83
N SER A 71 -8.35 -19.71 12.43
CA SER A 71 -9.67 -19.24 12.84
C SER A 71 -10.79 -20.18 12.38
N SER A 72 -10.71 -20.69 11.15
CA SER A 72 -11.71 -21.58 10.56
C SER A 72 -11.71 -22.97 11.20
N ILE A 73 -10.54 -23.45 11.61
CA ILE A 73 -10.43 -24.74 12.31
C ILE A 73 -10.93 -24.58 13.74
N LEU A 74 -10.54 -23.51 14.45
CA LEU A 74 -10.89 -23.34 15.86
C LEU A 74 -12.38 -23.03 16.07
N SER A 75 -13.05 -22.37 15.12
CA SER A 75 -14.50 -22.13 15.18
C SER A 75 -15.32 -23.42 15.19
N GLN A 76 -14.82 -24.49 14.55
CA GLN A 76 -15.49 -25.80 14.52
C GLN A 76 -15.43 -26.53 15.86
N PHE A 77 -14.40 -26.28 16.68
CA PHE A 77 -14.21 -26.93 17.98
C PHE A 77 -14.72 -26.11 19.17
N ALA A 78 -14.67 -24.78 19.08
CA ALA A 78 -15.05 -23.86 20.16
C ALA A 78 -15.85 -22.68 19.59
N PRO A 79 -17.16 -22.85 19.31
CA PRO A 79 -17.98 -21.83 18.63
C PRO A 79 -18.04 -20.49 19.39
N THR A 80 -17.92 -20.50 20.73
CA THR A 80 -17.90 -19.30 21.56
C THR A 80 -16.63 -18.45 21.40
N TRP A 81 -15.52 -19.06 20.98
CA TRP A 81 -14.26 -18.37 20.71
C TRP A 81 -14.04 -18.11 19.21
N GLY A 82 -14.67 -18.91 18.35
CA GLY A 82 -14.59 -18.81 16.89
C GLY A 82 -14.93 -17.43 16.35
N ASP A 83 -16.07 -16.86 16.74
CA ASP A 83 -16.51 -15.53 16.27
C ASP A 83 -15.50 -14.43 16.63
N ARG A 84 -14.99 -14.44 17.87
CA ARG A 84 -14.01 -13.43 18.33
C ARG A 84 -12.69 -13.55 17.59
N LEU A 85 -12.24 -14.77 17.31
CA LEU A 85 -11.01 -15.02 16.56
C LEU A 85 -11.14 -14.66 15.09
N PHE A 86 -12.32 -14.85 14.50
CA PHE A 86 -12.60 -14.45 13.13
C PHE A 86 -12.57 -12.92 12.96
N VAL A 87 -13.20 -12.20 13.89
CA VAL A 87 -13.12 -10.72 13.94
C VAL A 87 -11.68 -10.25 14.13
N LEU A 88 -10.95 -10.84 15.08
CA LEU A 88 -9.54 -10.49 15.32
C LEU A 88 -8.66 -10.74 14.08
N THR A 89 -8.88 -11.85 13.40
CA THR A 89 -8.15 -12.23 12.18
C THR A 89 -8.43 -11.26 11.04
N THR A 90 -9.69 -10.88 10.87
CA THR A 90 -10.13 -9.92 9.86
C THR A 90 -9.51 -8.54 10.14
N LEU A 91 -9.51 -8.09 11.39
CA LEU A 91 -8.87 -6.83 11.79
C LEU A 91 -7.36 -6.84 11.50
N VAL A 92 -6.65 -7.91 11.83
CA VAL A 92 -5.20 -8.04 11.57
C VAL A 92 -4.92 -8.04 10.05
N GLY A 93 -5.73 -8.77 9.28
CA GLY A 93 -5.63 -8.79 7.82
C GLY A 93 -5.96 -7.45 7.15
N LEU A 94 -6.82 -6.64 7.78
CA LEU A 94 -7.26 -5.34 7.27
C LEU A 94 -6.21 -4.24 7.43
N VAL A 95 -5.33 -4.32 8.45
CA VAL A 95 -4.30 -3.29 8.75
C VAL A 95 -3.52 -2.79 7.52
N PRO A 96 -2.92 -3.63 6.65
CA PRO A 96 -2.17 -3.13 5.49
C PRO A 96 -3.06 -2.42 4.46
N VAL A 97 -4.28 -2.90 4.25
CA VAL A 97 -5.24 -2.33 3.29
C VAL A 97 -5.72 -0.97 3.79
N ALA A 98 -6.10 -0.88 5.07
CA ALA A 98 -6.53 0.37 5.70
C ALA A 98 -5.41 1.43 5.70
N ARG A 99 -4.15 1.03 5.93
CA ARG A 99 -3.01 1.95 5.83
C ARG A 99 -2.83 2.50 4.42
N GLY A 100 -2.96 1.65 3.39
CA GLY A 100 -2.90 2.07 2.00
C GLY A 100 -4.04 3.03 1.63
N ALA A 101 -5.27 2.69 2.01
CA ALA A 101 -6.44 3.55 1.81
C ALA A 101 -6.25 4.93 2.48
N TRP A 102 -5.75 4.96 3.72
CA TRP A 102 -5.48 6.21 4.43
C TRP A 102 -4.44 7.10 3.75
N GLN A 103 -3.34 6.51 3.25
CA GLN A 103 -2.32 7.24 2.50
C GLN A 103 -2.91 7.88 1.23
N ARG A 104 -3.76 7.13 0.49
CA ARG A 104 -4.40 7.62 -0.74
C ARG A 104 -5.49 8.66 -0.50
N LEU A 105 -6.26 8.51 0.56
CA LEU A 105 -7.18 9.54 1.05
C LEU A 105 -6.44 10.84 1.31
N ARG A 106 -5.30 10.78 2.02
CA ARG A 106 -4.47 11.96 2.33
C ARG A 106 -3.81 12.57 1.09
N SER A 107 -3.56 11.78 0.05
CA SER A 107 -3.00 12.26 -1.23
C SER A 107 -4.06 12.72 -2.24
N GLY A 108 -5.34 12.84 -1.85
CA GLY A 108 -6.39 13.46 -2.66
C GLY A 108 -7.22 12.52 -3.53
N SER A 109 -7.13 11.20 -3.35
CA SER A 109 -7.99 10.23 -4.04
C SER A 109 -8.89 9.50 -3.04
N PRO A 110 -10.09 10.03 -2.74
CA PRO A 110 -10.96 9.47 -1.70
C PRO A 110 -11.72 8.21 -2.11
N PHE A 111 -11.96 8.00 -3.42
CA PHE A 111 -12.71 6.86 -3.95
C PHE A 111 -11.81 5.84 -4.66
N THR A 112 -10.74 5.39 -4.00
CA THR A 112 -9.95 4.28 -4.53
C THR A 112 -10.57 2.93 -4.16
N ILE A 113 -10.23 1.89 -4.93
CA ILE A 113 -10.75 0.54 -4.70
C ILE A 113 -10.38 0.00 -3.32
N GLU A 114 -9.25 0.42 -2.77
CA GLU A 114 -8.82 0.06 -1.42
C GLU A 114 -9.70 0.69 -0.35
N THR A 115 -10.14 1.95 -0.53
CA THR A 115 -11.09 2.60 0.36
C THR A 115 -12.45 1.91 0.31
N LEU A 116 -12.94 1.57 -0.90
CA LEU A 116 -14.20 0.82 -1.07
C LEU A 116 -14.13 -0.56 -0.40
N MET A 117 -13.03 -1.30 -0.60
CA MET A 117 -12.81 -2.60 0.04
C MET A 117 -12.73 -2.50 1.57
N THR A 118 -12.07 -1.46 2.08
CA THR A 118 -11.98 -1.20 3.53
C THR A 118 -13.36 -0.87 4.11
N LEU A 119 -14.18 -0.08 3.40
CA LEU A 119 -15.53 0.27 3.85
C LEU A 119 -16.46 -0.94 3.88
N ALA A 120 -16.32 -1.86 2.91
CA ALA A 120 -17.12 -3.09 2.85
C ALA A 120 -16.80 -4.11 3.94
N SER A 121 -15.66 -3.95 4.62
CA SER A 121 -15.18 -4.86 5.66
C SER A 121 -15.30 -4.29 7.08
N ALA A 122 -15.80 -3.06 7.22
CA ALA A 122 -16.17 -2.42 8.48
C ALA A 122 -17.67 -2.62 8.77
#